data_AF-A0A1C6DZU1-F1
#
_entry.id   AF-A0A1C6DZU1-F1
#
_cell.length_a   1.000
_cell.length_b   1.000
_cell.length_c   1.000
_cell.angle_alpha   90.00
_cell.angle_beta   90.00
_cell.angle_gamma   90.00
#
_symmetry.space_group_name_H-M   'P 1'
#
loop_
_entity.id
_entity.type
_entity.pdbx_description
1 polymer ?
#
loop_
_entity_poly.entity_id
_entity_poly.type
_entity_poly.pdbx_seq_one_letter_code
_entity_poly.pdbx_strand_id
1 'polypeptide(L)'
;MKIKVKKVNRKALECQVICVESEKAVKHLGELKKAIENAKLETAPYLETPVTVITRQDKETTLGERLKCIRKANKLTQIQFAQMVGISQAHVSGLEKNIDHPSETLLILISILFGVRITWIKEGTGQPKAFNI
;
A
#
# COMPACT_ATOMS: atom_id res chain seq x y z
N MET A 1 -23.57 53.11 -51.95
CA MET A 1 -23.47 51.69 -51.54
C MET A 1 -23.59 51.63 -50.02
N LYS A 2 -24.68 51.10 -49.44
CA LYS A 2 -24.89 51.09 -47.98
C LYS A 2 -24.23 49.84 -47.38
N ILE A 3 -23.12 50.00 -46.67
CA ILE A 3 -22.44 48.91 -45.96
C ILE A 3 -23.23 48.64 -44.66
N LYS A 4 -23.92 47.49 -44.59
CA LYS A 4 -24.57 47.02 -43.36
C LYS A 4 -23.50 46.42 -42.45
N VAL A 5 -23.05 47.18 -41.45
CA VAL A 5 -22.20 46.63 -40.38
C VAL A 5 -23.09 45.83 -39.43
N LYS A 6 -22.85 44.51 -39.31
CA LYS A 6 -23.57 43.65 -38.37
C LYS A 6 -23.21 44.10 -36.94
N LYS A 7 -24.20 44.57 -36.17
CA LYS A 7 -24.06 44.88 -34.75
C LYS A 7 -23.69 43.58 -34.01
N VAL A 8 -22.43 43.44 -33.60
CA VAL A 8 -21.97 42.31 -32.79
C VAL A 8 -22.51 42.49 -31.38
N ASN A 9 -23.26 41.51 -30.88
CA ASN A 9 -23.79 41.54 -29.53
C ASN A 9 -22.64 41.27 -28.55
N ARG A 10 -22.07 42.34 -28.00
CA ARG A 10 -20.95 42.32 -27.04
C ARG A 10 -21.20 41.37 -25.86
N LYS A 11 -22.43 41.34 -25.34
CA LYS A 11 -22.82 40.49 -24.21
C LYS A 11 -22.84 39.00 -24.61
N ALA A 12 -23.26 38.69 -25.84
CA ALA A 12 -23.19 37.33 -26.38
C ALA A 12 -21.74 36.88 -26.61
N LEU A 13 -20.86 37.78 -27.06
CA LEU A 13 -19.43 37.50 -27.22
C LEU A 13 -18.74 37.29 -25.87
N GLU A 14 -19.04 38.13 -24.86
CA GLU A 14 -18.53 37.98 -23.49
C GLU A 14 -19.00 36.67 -22.85
N CYS A 15 -20.29 36.32 -22.97
CA CYS A 15 -20.80 35.01 -22.52
C CYS A 15 -20.11 33.83 -23.24
N GLN A 16 -19.89 33.94 -24.55
CA GLN A 16 -19.21 32.91 -25.34
C GLN A 16 -17.75 32.72 -24.92
N VAL A 17 -17.03 33.81 -24.64
CA VAL A 17 -15.65 33.76 -24.12
C VAL A 17 -15.62 33.14 -22.71
N ILE A 18 -16.55 33.50 -21.84
CA ILE A 18 -16.68 32.92 -20.48
C ILE A 18 -16.93 31.41 -20.57
N CYS A 19 -17.83 30.95 -21.46
CA CYS A 19 -18.09 29.53 -21.65
C CYS A 19 -16.84 28.78 -22.12
N VAL A 20 -16.09 29.32 -23.10
CA VAL A 20 -14.88 28.68 -23.63
C VAL A 20 -13.77 28.59 -22.58
N GLU A 21 -13.55 29.63 -21.78
CA GLU A 21 -12.56 29.59 -20.70
C GLU A 21 -12.98 28.61 -19.58
N SER A 22 -14.29 28.52 -19.30
CA SER A 22 -14.82 27.53 -18.35
C SER A 22 -14.64 26.08 -18.83
N GLU A 23 -14.82 25.82 -20.13
CA GLU A 23 -14.63 24.49 -20.73
C GLU A 23 -13.14 24.07 -20.74
N LYS A 24 -12.24 25.01 -21.07
CA LYS A 24 -10.79 24.77 -20.99
C LYS A 24 -10.35 24.43 -19.57
N ALA A 25 -10.89 25.14 -18.56
CA ALA A 25 -10.60 24.87 -17.16
C ALA A 25 -11.11 23.49 -16.72
N VAL A 26 -12.30 23.08 -17.15
CA VAL A 26 -12.85 21.74 -16.86
C VAL A 26 -12.03 20.64 -17.53
N LYS A 27 -11.60 20.85 -18.78
CA LYS A 27 -10.72 19.91 -19.49
C LYS A 27 -9.38 19.75 -18.76
N HIS A 28 -8.75 20.86 -18.37
CA HIS A 28 -7.50 20.85 -17.62
C HIS A 28 -7.65 20.16 -16.25
N LEU A 29 -8.78 20.38 -15.55
CA LEU A 29 -9.09 19.67 -14.31
C LEU A 29 -9.23 18.15 -14.53
N GLY A 30 -9.79 17.73 -15.67
CA GLY A 30 -9.86 16.32 -16.06
C GLY A 30 -8.49 15.71 -16.35
N GLU A 31 -7.61 16.46 -17.02
CA GLU A 31 -6.23 16.07 -17.27
C GLU A 31 -5.43 15.95 -15.96
N LEU A 32 -5.61 16.90 -15.03
CA LEU A 32 -4.99 16.88 -13.71
C LEU A 32 -5.48 15.69 -12.87
N LYS A 33 -6.78 15.38 -12.90
CA LYS A 33 -7.34 14.18 -12.24
C LYS A 33 -6.75 12.90 -12.82
N LYS A 34 -6.60 12.80 -14.13
CA LYS A 34 -5.95 11.64 -14.79
C LYS A 34 -4.47 11.53 -14.44
N ALA A 35 -3.75 12.65 -14.36
CA ALA A 35 -2.36 12.66 -13.94
C ALA A 35 -2.20 12.19 -12.48
N ILE A 36 -3.11 12.60 -11.60
CA ILE A 36 -3.17 12.11 -10.21
C ILE A 36 -3.50 10.61 -10.17
N GLU A 37 -4.46 10.14 -10.97
CA GLU A 37 -4.82 8.71 -11.08
C GLU A 37 -3.64 7.86 -11.57
N ASN A 38 -2.90 8.34 -12.57
CA ASN A 38 -1.73 7.66 -13.11
C ASN A 38 -0.54 7.70 -12.15
N ALA A 39 -0.37 8.78 -11.38
CA ALA A 39 0.64 8.87 -10.33
C ALA A 39 0.34 7.95 -9.13
N LYS A 40 -0.93 7.55 -8.91
CA LYS A 40 -1.30 6.53 -7.92
C LYS A 40 -0.76 5.13 -8.26
N LEU A 41 -0.29 4.87 -9.49
CA LEU A 41 0.41 3.60 -9.79
C LEU A 41 1.88 3.59 -9.32
N GLU A 42 2.38 4.71 -8.79
CA GLU A 42 3.63 4.78 -8.02
C GLU A 42 3.40 5.22 -6.56
N THR A 43 2.21 4.98 -6.00
CA THR A 43 2.08 5.04 -4.55
C THR A 43 2.88 3.89 -3.95
N ALA A 44 4.08 4.22 -3.48
CA ALA A 44 4.58 3.79 -2.18
C ALA A 44 4.01 2.43 -1.73
N PRO A 45 4.64 1.30 -2.09
CA PRO A 45 4.14 -0.06 -1.79
C PRO A 45 4.07 -0.40 -0.29
N TYR A 46 4.20 0.60 0.59
CA TYR A 46 4.20 0.48 2.04
C TYR A 46 2.87 0.86 2.71
N LEU A 47 1.83 1.29 1.97
CA LEU A 47 0.52 1.66 2.55
C LEU A 47 -0.71 0.93 2.00
N GLU A 48 -0.60 0.15 0.92
CA GLU A 48 -1.64 -0.83 0.61
C GLU A 48 -1.45 -2.00 1.56
N THR A 49 -2.09 -1.94 2.73
CA THR A 49 -2.04 -3.02 3.72
C THR A 49 -2.44 -4.33 3.06
N PRO A 50 -1.53 -5.31 2.87
CA PRO A 50 -1.92 -6.66 2.55
C PRO A 50 -2.46 -7.24 3.85
N VAL A 51 -3.73 -7.00 4.13
CA VAL A 51 -4.48 -7.72 5.17
C VAL A 51 -4.74 -9.12 4.62
N THR A 52 -3.69 -9.88 4.33
CA THR A 52 -3.82 -11.31 4.07
C THR A 52 -4.07 -11.98 5.41
N VAL A 53 -5.27 -12.53 5.53
CA VAL A 53 -5.72 -13.24 6.72
C VAL A 53 -4.84 -14.49 6.82
N ILE A 54 -4.06 -14.62 7.91
CA ILE A 54 -3.45 -15.89 8.28
C ILE A 54 -4.62 -16.83 8.63
N THR A 55 -5.17 -17.53 7.64
CA THR A 55 -6.31 -18.43 7.80
C THR A 55 -5.83 -19.84 8.14
N ARG A 56 -5.77 -20.14 9.44
CA ARG A 56 -6.11 -21.39 10.15
C ARG A 56 -5.79 -22.79 9.58
N GLN A 57 -5.02 -22.98 8.51
CA GLN A 57 -4.87 -24.32 7.92
C GLN A 57 -3.47 -24.94 7.89
N ASP A 58 -2.45 -24.23 8.36
CA ASP A 58 -1.17 -24.85 8.64
C ASP A 58 -1.02 -24.92 10.17
N LYS A 59 -0.73 -26.10 10.73
CA LYS A 59 -0.39 -26.20 12.14
C LYS A 59 1.05 -25.72 12.28
N GLU A 60 1.28 -24.41 12.41
CA GLU A 60 2.64 -23.90 12.60
C GLU A 60 3.14 -24.28 14.00
N THR A 61 3.91 -25.37 14.06
CA THR A 61 4.40 -25.95 15.31
C THR A 61 5.56 -25.15 15.89
N THR A 62 6.40 -24.55 15.04
CA THR A 62 7.64 -23.90 15.45
C THR A 62 7.62 -22.39 15.23
N LEU A 63 8.53 -21.69 15.92
CA LEU A 63 8.68 -20.25 15.77
C LEU A 63 9.09 -19.87 14.33
N GLY A 64 10.02 -20.62 13.74
CA GLY A 64 10.48 -20.40 12.37
C GLY A 64 9.35 -20.56 11.34
N GLU A 65 8.47 -21.53 11.52
CA GLU A 65 7.28 -21.70 10.67
C GLU A 65 6.33 -20.51 10.78
N ARG A 66 6.12 -19.97 11.98
CA ARG A 66 5.29 -18.77 12.18
C ARG A 66 5.90 -17.54 11.54
N LEU A 67 7.21 -17.33 11.64
CA LEU A 67 7.90 -16.24 10.93
C LEU A 67 7.76 -16.40 9.41
N LYS A 68 7.90 -17.63 8.91
CA LYS A 68 7.69 -17.95 7.49
C LYS A 68 6.25 -17.68 7.04
N CYS A 69 5.27 -18.02 7.88
CA CYS A 69 3.86 -17.75 7.64
C CYS A 69 3.61 -16.24 7.52
N ILE A 70 4.11 -15.42 8.45
CA ILE A 70 4.02 -13.95 8.39
C ILE A 70 4.60 -13.43 7.07
N ARG A 71 5.80 -13.87 6.70
CA ARG A 71 6.45 -13.44 5.46
C ARG A 71 5.64 -13.82 4.22
N LYS A 72 5.19 -15.08 4.14
CA LYS A 72 4.45 -15.61 2.99
C LYS A 72 3.06 -14.98 2.86
N ALA A 73 2.38 -14.73 3.97
CA ALA A 73 1.12 -13.98 4.00
C ALA A 73 1.31 -12.61 3.35
N ASN A 74 2.41 -11.92 3.64
CA ASN A 74 2.74 -10.62 3.05
C ASN A 74 3.35 -10.71 1.64
N LYS A 75 3.40 -11.90 1.02
CA LYS A 75 3.97 -12.14 -0.32
C LYS A 75 5.42 -11.69 -0.49
N LEU A 76 6.20 -11.70 0.60
CA LEU A 76 7.59 -11.25 0.60
C LEU A 76 8.58 -12.40 0.31
N THR A 77 9.63 -12.09 -0.44
CA THR A 77 10.84 -12.93 -0.47
C THR A 77 11.60 -12.86 0.86
N GLN A 78 12.48 -13.82 1.14
CA GLN A 78 13.31 -13.75 2.35
C GLN A 78 14.21 -12.50 2.37
N ILE A 79 14.68 -12.04 1.21
CA ILE A 79 15.48 -10.81 1.08
C ILE A 79 14.65 -9.60 1.48
N GLN A 80 13.44 -9.44 0.93
CA GLN A 80 12.56 -8.31 1.26
C GLN A 80 12.16 -8.31 2.74
N PHE A 81 11.85 -9.48 3.30
CA PHE A 81 11.55 -9.59 4.73
C PHE A 81 12.75 -9.19 5.60
N ALA A 82 13.94 -9.65 5.23
CA ALA A 82 15.18 -9.30 5.93
C ALA A 82 15.44 -7.79 5.92
N GLN A 83 15.22 -7.15 4.76
CA GLN A 83 15.32 -5.69 4.60
C GLN A 83 14.32 -4.95 5.49
N MET A 84 13.06 -5.40 5.56
CA MET A 84 12.02 -4.77 6.39
C MET A 84 12.34 -4.81 7.89
N VAL A 85 12.94 -5.90 8.37
CA VAL A 85 13.25 -6.09 9.80
C VAL A 85 14.70 -5.77 10.16
N GLY A 86 15.50 -5.31 9.20
CA GLY A 86 16.87 -4.84 9.43
C GLY A 86 17.90 -5.95 9.70
N ILE A 87 17.76 -7.14 9.10
CA ILE A 87 18.71 -8.26 9.26
C ILE A 87 19.17 -8.82 7.91
N SER A 88 20.10 -9.78 7.92
CA SER A 88 20.56 -10.44 6.70
C SER A 88 19.56 -11.52 6.22
N GLN A 89 19.53 -11.79 4.91
CA GLN A 89 18.70 -12.88 4.37
C GLN A 89 19.13 -14.25 4.92
N ALA A 90 20.42 -14.45 5.16
CA ALA A 90 20.93 -15.68 5.76
C ALA A 90 20.33 -15.90 7.17
N HIS A 91 20.25 -14.84 7.98
CA HIS A 91 19.62 -14.90 9.29
C HIS A 91 18.12 -15.22 9.19
N VAL A 92 17.38 -14.60 8.26
CA VAL A 92 15.98 -15.00 7.99
C VAL A 92 15.87 -16.48 7.61
N SER A 93 16.76 -16.98 6.76
CA SER A 93 16.79 -18.40 6.37
C SER A 93 17.05 -19.33 7.55
N GLY A 94 17.98 -18.98 8.44
CA GLY A 94 18.26 -19.73 9.67
C GLY A 94 17.08 -19.70 10.65
N LEU A 95 16.45 -18.53 10.83
CA LEU A 95 15.24 -18.38 11.65
C LEU A 95 14.09 -19.25 11.13
N GLU A 96 13.79 -19.22 9.83
CA GLU A 96 12.71 -20.02 9.23
C GLU A 96 12.95 -21.54 9.29
N LYS A 97 14.21 -21.95 9.46
CA LYS A 97 14.63 -23.34 9.65
C LYS A 97 14.77 -23.74 11.12
N ASN A 98 14.51 -22.83 12.06
CA ASN A 98 14.74 -23.01 13.49
C ASN A 98 16.22 -23.34 13.84
N ILE A 99 17.16 -22.90 13.01
CA ILE A 99 18.61 -23.00 13.26
C ILE A 99 19.05 -21.85 14.16
N ASP A 100 18.55 -20.65 13.85
CA ASP A 100 18.84 -19.43 14.62
C ASP A 100 17.69 -19.10 15.56
N HIS A 101 18.02 -18.39 16.65
CA HIS A 101 17.06 -17.90 17.62
C HIS A 101 16.94 -16.38 17.50
N PRO A 102 15.73 -15.84 17.24
CA PRO A 102 15.54 -14.40 17.15
C PRO A 102 15.63 -13.76 18.52
N SER A 103 16.13 -12.52 18.57
CA SER A 103 16.05 -11.73 19.80
C SER A 103 14.61 -11.31 20.10
N GLU A 104 14.32 -11.04 21.37
CA GLU A 104 13.04 -10.51 21.82
C GLU A 104 12.67 -9.22 21.05
N THR A 105 13.63 -8.31 20.91
CA THR A 105 13.46 -7.04 20.18
C THR A 105 13.08 -7.28 18.71
N LEU A 106 13.66 -8.28 18.05
CA LEU A 106 13.32 -8.63 16.68
C LEU A 106 11.88 -9.15 16.57
N LEU A 107 11.45 -9.99 17.52
CA LEU A 107 10.08 -10.49 17.56
C LEU A 107 9.06 -9.36 17.78
N ILE A 108 9.37 -8.40 18.66
CA ILE A 108 8.54 -7.22 18.90
C ILE A 108 8.47 -6.35 17.64
N LEU A 109 9.60 -6.12 16.96
CA LEU A 109 9.62 -5.38 15.69
C LEU A 109 8.73 -6.04 14.64
N ILE A 110 8.83 -7.36 14.47
CA ILE A 110 7.97 -8.14 13.55
C ILE A 110 6.50 -8.01 13.94
N SER A 111 6.19 -8.10 15.24
CA SER A 111 4.82 -7.92 15.76
C SER A 111 4.23 -6.57 15.35
N ILE A 112 5.00 -5.49 15.48
CA ILE A 112 4.60 -4.12 15.13
C ILE A 112 4.45 -3.97 13.61
N LEU A 113 5.45 -4.37 12.84
CA LEU A 113 5.48 -4.17 11.38
C LEU A 113 4.36 -4.92 10.65
N PHE A 114 3.99 -6.11 11.14
CA PHE A 114 3.03 -6.98 10.45
C PHE A 114 1.68 -7.10 11.18
N GLY A 115 1.49 -6.41 12.30
CA GLY A 115 0.22 -6.41 13.05
C GLY A 115 -0.15 -7.78 13.64
N VAL A 116 0.87 -8.57 14.02
CA VAL A 116 0.71 -9.94 14.53
C VAL A 116 0.96 -9.95 16.03
N ARG A 117 0.13 -10.65 16.81
CA ARG A 117 0.28 -10.75 18.26
C ARG A 117 1.59 -11.45 18.61
N ILE A 118 2.39 -10.81 19.47
CA ILE A 118 3.66 -11.36 19.94
C ILE A 118 3.51 -12.74 20.61
N THR A 119 2.42 -12.96 21.35
CA THR A 119 2.12 -14.25 21.99
C THR A 119 1.97 -15.36 20.96
N TRP A 120 1.27 -15.10 19.85
CA TRP A 120 1.15 -16.04 18.75
C TRP A 120 2.51 -16.32 18.10
N ILE A 121 3.34 -15.29 17.88
CA ILE A 121 4.68 -15.48 17.30
C ILE A 121 5.54 -16.40 18.19
N LYS A 122 5.51 -16.19 19.50
CA LYS A 122 6.34 -16.95 20.45
C LYS A 122 5.83 -18.35 20.73
N GLU A 123 4.53 -18.47 20.98
CA GLU A 123 3.93 -19.69 21.55
C GLU A 123 3.07 -20.45 20.54
N GLY A 124 2.66 -19.80 19.44
CA GLY A 124 1.69 -20.36 18.49
C GLY A 124 0.27 -20.42 19.05
N THR A 125 0.00 -19.76 20.18
CA THR A 125 -1.29 -19.77 20.86
C THR A 125 -2.12 -18.54 20.49
N GLY A 126 -3.45 -18.72 20.41
CA GLY A 126 -4.39 -17.63 20.12
C GLY A 126 -4.49 -17.25 18.64
N GLN A 127 -5.14 -16.12 18.36
CA GLN A 127 -5.29 -15.61 16.99
C GLN A 127 -4.05 -14.82 16.57
N PRO A 128 -3.53 -15.00 15.34
CA PRO A 128 -2.36 -14.27 14.87
C PRO A 128 -2.57 -12.75 14.82
N LYS A 129 -3.76 -12.28 14.40
CA LYS A 129 -4.02 -10.84 14.23
C LYS A 129 -4.34 -10.13 15.54
N ALA A 130 -3.75 -8.95 15.72
CA ALA A 130 -4.05 -8.09 16.87
C ALA A 130 -5.41 -7.38 16.73
N PHE A 131 -5.83 -7.06 15.50
CA PHE A 131 -7.04 -6.28 15.23
C PHE A 131 -8.00 -7.02 14.28
N ASN A 132 -9.24 -7.19 14.73
CA ASN A 132 -10.37 -7.45 13.83
C ASN A 132 -10.94 -6.07 13.47
N ILE A 133 -10.60 -5.58 12.27
CA ILE A 133 -11.29 -4.44 11.65
C ILE A 133 -12.27 -5.03 10.64
#